data_AF-A0A935IL51-F1
#
_entry.id   AF-A0A935IL51-F1
#
_cell.length_a   1.000
_cell.length_b   1.000
_cell.length_c   1.000
_cell.angle_alpha   90.00
_cell.angle_beta   90.00
_cell.angle_gamma   90.00
#
_symmetry.space_group_name_H-M   'P 1'
#
loop_
_entity.id
_entity.type
_entity.pdbx_description
1 polymer ?
#
loop_
_entity_poly.entity_id
_entity_poly.type
_entity_poly.pdbx_seq_one_letter_code
_entity_poly.pdbx_strand_id
1 'polypeptide(L)'
;MNPLFYVLYYVALNPLFPMKENVKTLDGEYLFNKMEMSAGFLFKKDGTFLFYFSYGASDRNAKGTYTIIGDTLKLHSDKEPGNDFTIDKQSKKSGPIEIHVKGPNKMLTSSAMCICFNKDERIDYEADQEGVIRPEVSKCDKIFLKHQYYPDIPTLIKDEGNENNYFEVTLKQSLQQVSFKGIDFVIKENTISCLPNYFMPFDHIVFTKSN
;
A
#
# COMPACT_ATOMS: atom_id res chain seq x y z
N MET A 1 -79.90 19.12 -9.84
CA MET A 1 -79.02 18.65 -10.94
C MET A 1 -77.94 19.69 -11.11
N ASN A 2 -76.73 19.41 -10.59
CA ASN A 2 -75.66 20.39 -10.31
C ASN A 2 -74.50 20.25 -11.32
N PRO A 3 -73.67 21.31 -11.51
CA PRO A 3 -72.89 21.53 -12.73
C PRO A 3 -71.52 20.82 -12.74
N LEU A 4 -71.01 20.66 -13.97
CA LEU A 4 -69.65 20.23 -14.29
C LEU A 4 -68.60 21.16 -13.63
N PHE A 5 -67.64 20.57 -12.92
CA PHE A 5 -66.38 21.20 -12.53
C PHE A 5 -65.23 20.57 -13.32
N TYR A 6 -64.57 21.35 -14.18
CA TYR A 6 -63.26 21.04 -14.72
C TYR A 6 -62.20 21.55 -13.73
N VAL A 7 -61.37 20.66 -13.20
CA VAL A 7 -60.15 21.04 -12.45
C VAL A 7 -58.95 20.68 -13.32
N LEU A 8 -58.28 21.70 -13.85
CA LEU A 8 -56.97 21.60 -14.50
C LEU A 8 -55.89 21.53 -13.41
N TYR A 9 -55.25 20.37 -13.24
CA TYR A 9 -54.03 20.24 -12.45
C TYR A 9 -52.82 20.52 -13.33
N TYR A 10 -52.19 21.68 -13.16
CA TYR A 10 -50.84 21.93 -13.65
C TYR A 10 -49.85 21.20 -12.74
N VAL A 11 -49.28 20.08 -13.21
CA VAL A 11 -48.10 19.47 -12.60
C VAL A 11 -46.88 20.14 -13.22
N ALA A 12 -46.24 21.05 -12.45
CA ALA A 12 -44.93 21.57 -12.79
C ALA A 12 -43.89 20.44 -12.62
N LEU A 13 -43.45 19.86 -13.73
CA LEU A 13 -42.26 19.01 -13.80
C LEU A 13 -41.03 19.89 -13.60
N ASN A 14 -40.57 20.04 -12.36
CA ASN A 14 -39.19 20.46 -12.13
C ASN A 14 -38.28 19.27 -12.44
N PRO A 15 -37.37 19.35 -13.44
CA PRO A 15 -36.32 18.36 -13.53
C PRO A 15 -35.49 18.43 -12.25
N LEU A 16 -35.43 17.32 -11.51
CA LEU A 16 -34.39 17.08 -10.52
C LEU A 16 -33.05 17.14 -11.29
N PHE A 17 -32.46 18.33 -11.38
CA PHE A 17 -31.03 18.41 -11.65
C PHE A 17 -30.36 17.78 -10.43
N PRO A 18 -29.59 16.69 -10.57
CA PRO A 18 -28.76 16.23 -9.46
C PRO A 18 -27.84 17.40 -9.12
N MET A 19 -28.03 17.94 -7.92
CA MET A 19 -27.14 18.95 -7.35
C MET A 19 -25.74 18.34 -7.40
N LYS A 20 -24.83 18.96 -8.15
CA LYS A 20 -23.44 18.55 -8.24
C LYS A 20 -22.88 18.65 -6.83
N GLU A 21 -22.83 17.54 -6.11
CA GLU A 21 -22.25 17.47 -4.78
C GLU A 21 -20.84 18.05 -4.92
N ASN A 22 -20.53 19.10 -4.16
CA ASN A 22 -19.19 19.67 -4.15
C ASN A 22 -18.27 18.57 -3.64
N VAL A 23 -17.65 17.83 -4.56
CA VAL A 23 -16.68 16.81 -4.24
C VAL A 23 -15.59 17.50 -3.42
N LYS A 24 -15.51 17.15 -2.13
CA LYS A 24 -14.44 17.63 -1.25
C LYS A 24 -13.14 17.15 -1.88
N THR A 25 -12.33 18.08 -2.36
CA THR A 25 -11.01 17.80 -2.91
C THR A 25 -9.95 18.36 -1.97
N LEU A 26 -8.80 17.69 -1.95
CA LEU A 26 -7.59 18.25 -1.37
C LEU A 26 -6.78 18.91 -2.48
N ASP A 27 -6.15 20.02 -2.14
CA ASP A 27 -5.26 20.74 -3.05
C ASP A 27 -4.12 21.34 -2.24
N GLY A 28 -2.92 21.21 -2.79
CA GLY A 28 -1.68 21.73 -2.22
C GLY A 28 -0.79 20.68 -1.57
N GLU A 29 0.30 21.17 -0.99
CA GLU A 29 1.33 20.36 -0.36
C GLU A 29 1.02 20.14 1.13
N TYR A 30 1.25 18.93 1.62
CA TYR A 30 1.11 18.58 3.03
C TYR A 30 2.40 17.93 3.48
N LEU A 31 3.08 18.55 4.45
CA LEU A 31 4.44 18.21 4.84
C LEU A 31 4.47 17.64 6.25
N PHE A 32 5.34 16.67 6.46
CA PHE A 32 5.62 16.06 7.74
C PHE A 32 7.13 15.90 7.91
N ASN A 33 7.64 16.32 9.07
CA ASN A 33 9.04 16.17 9.43
C ASN A 33 9.12 15.67 10.87
N LYS A 34 10.00 14.69 11.12
CA LYS A 34 10.26 14.19 12.47
C LYS A 34 11.66 13.57 12.49
N MET A 35 12.55 14.15 13.29
CA MET A 35 13.98 13.78 13.31
C MET A 35 14.58 13.83 11.88
N GLU A 36 15.29 12.79 11.45
CA GLU A 36 15.92 12.65 10.12
C GLU A 36 14.94 12.22 9.01
N MET A 37 13.63 12.23 9.28
CA MET A 37 12.62 11.84 8.30
C MET A 37 11.86 13.06 7.79
N SER A 38 11.71 13.10 6.47
CA SER A 38 10.85 14.06 5.78
C SER A 38 9.89 13.30 4.87
N ALA A 39 8.62 13.67 4.89
CA ALA A 39 7.61 13.12 4.01
C ALA A 39 6.65 14.22 3.56
N GLY A 40 6.10 14.08 2.36
CA GLY A 40 5.21 15.08 1.81
C GLY A 40 4.23 14.49 0.80
N PHE A 41 3.01 15.02 0.81
CA PHE A 41 2.04 14.81 -0.24
C PHE A 41 1.88 16.08 -1.06
N LEU A 42 1.71 15.94 -2.36
CA LEU A 42 1.10 16.95 -3.23
C LEU A 42 -0.25 16.41 -3.69
N PHE A 43 -1.34 16.97 -3.20
CA PHE A 43 -2.69 16.68 -3.72
C PHE A 43 -3.04 17.67 -4.82
N LYS A 44 -3.61 17.14 -5.90
CA LYS A 44 -4.07 17.93 -7.05
C LYS A 44 -5.59 17.97 -7.08
N LYS A 45 -6.12 19.05 -7.67
CA LYS A 45 -7.57 19.27 -7.87
C LYS A 45 -8.25 18.20 -8.73
N ASP A 46 -7.49 17.44 -9.52
CA ASP A 46 -8.01 16.36 -10.36
C ASP A 46 -8.22 15.03 -9.61
N GLY A 47 -8.01 15.00 -8.29
CA GLY A 47 -8.18 13.79 -7.48
C GLY A 47 -6.95 12.88 -7.45
N THR A 48 -5.80 13.34 -7.96
CA THR A 48 -4.53 12.61 -7.89
C THR A 48 -3.62 13.12 -6.77
N PHE A 49 -2.66 12.28 -6.37
CA PHE A 49 -1.62 12.67 -5.42
C PHE A 49 -0.23 12.22 -5.89
N LEU A 50 0.78 12.94 -5.42
CA LEU A 50 2.18 12.49 -5.37
C LEU A 50 2.61 12.43 -3.91
N PHE A 51 3.49 11.50 -3.59
CA PHE A 51 4.07 11.31 -2.26
C PHE A 51 5.58 11.12 -2.37
N TYR A 52 6.29 11.74 -1.44
CA TYR A 52 7.71 11.53 -1.22
C TYR A 52 7.95 11.21 0.26
N PHE A 53 8.94 10.38 0.51
CA PHE A 53 9.41 10.01 1.83
C PHE A 53 10.92 9.83 1.78
N SER A 54 11.61 10.36 2.78
CA SER A 54 13.02 10.15 3.01
C SER A 54 13.24 9.85 4.48
N TYR A 55 14.00 8.79 4.77
CA TYR A 55 14.49 8.50 6.11
C TYR A 55 15.85 7.80 6.04
N GLY A 56 16.88 8.46 6.55
CA GLY A 56 18.26 7.98 6.42
C GLY A 56 18.66 7.88 4.93
N ALA A 57 19.01 6.67 4.49
CA ALA A 57 19.35 6.38 3.08
C ALA A 57 18.17 5.83 2.26
N SER A 58 16.96 5.77 2.82
CA SER A 58 15.77 5.23 2.16
C SER A 58 14.90 6.35 1.62
N ASP A 59 15.02 6.61 0.31
CA ASP A 59 14.09 7.45 -0.44
C ASP A 59 13.00 6.59 -1.07
N ARG A 60 11.76 7.02 -0.88
CA ARG A 60 10.56 6.33 -1.33
C ARG A 60 9.57 7.31 -1.92
N ASN A 61 8.71 6.80 -2.79
CA ASN A 61 7.70 7.62 -3.45
C ASN A 61 6.41 6.84 -3.67
N ALA A 62 5.32 7.56 -3.91
CA ALA A 62 4.11 6.98 -4.44
C ALA A 62 3.35 8.01 -5.25
N LYS A 63 2.44 7.52 -6.07
CA LYS A 63 1.46 8.31 -6.79
C LYS A 63 0.18 7.51 -6.94
N GLY A 64 -0.92 8.20 -7.22
CA GLY A 64 -2.18 7.55 -7.53
C GLY A 64 -3.35 8.50 -7.37
N THR A 65 -4.49 7.95 -6.98
CA THR A 65 -5.74 8.69 -6.78
C THR A 65 -6.17 8.67 -5.33
N TYR A 66 -7.09 9.55 -4.94
CA TYR A 66 -7.64 9.55 -3.61
C TYR A 66 -9.16 9.74 -3.61
N THR A 67 -9.79 9.28 -2.54
CA THR A 67 -11.21 9.52 -2.25
C THR A 67 -11.37 10.06 -0.84
N ILE A 68 -12.41 10.87 -0.63
CA ILE A 68 -12.76 11.40 0.69
C ILE A 68 -14.16 10.94 1.04
N ILE A 69 -14.29 10.26 2.18
CA ILE A 69 -15.56 9.76 2.72
C ILE A 69 -15.73 10.39 4.10
N GLY A 70 -16.57 11.43 4.20
CA GLY A 70 -16.67 12.27 5.40
C GLY A 70 -15.36 13.01 5.67
N ASP A 71 -14.69 12.63 6.76
CA ASP A 71 -13.36 13.14 7.15
C ASP A 71 -12.24 12.12 6.93
N THR A 72 -12.54 10.97 6.35
CA THR A 72 -11.55 9.95 6.01
C THR A 72 -11.03 10.15 4.60
N LEU A 73 -9.72 10.33 4.47
CA LEU A 73 -8.98 10.29 3.20
C LEU A 73 -8.47 8.87 2.97
N LYS A 74 -8.82 8.29 1.81
CA LYS A 74 -8.34 7.00 1.34
C LYS A 74 -7.48 7.19 0.10
N LEU A 75 -6.26 6.67 0.15
CA LEU A 75 -5.30 6.74 -0.94
C LEU A 75 -5.29 5.43 -1.73
N HIS A 76 -5.26 5.53 -3.04
CA HIS A 76 -5.18 4.43 -3.98
C HIS A 76 -3.90 4.57 -4.79
N SER A 77 -2.81 3.96 -4.31
CA SER A 77 -1.52 3.96 -5.00
C SER A 77 -1.60 3.23 -6.34
N ASP A 78 -0.85 3.71 -7.34
CA ASP A 78 -0.59 2.98 -8.58
C ASP A 78 0.17 1.67 -8.32
N LYS A 79 0.99 1.64 -7.26
CA LYS A 79 1.68 0.42 -6.80
C LYS A 79 0.66 -0.59 -6.30
N GLU A 80 0.67 -1.77 -6.90
CA GLU A 80 -0.06 -2.93 -6.40
C GLU A 80 0.55 -3.42 -5.07
N PRO A 81 -0.25 -3.51 -3.99
CA PRO A 81 0.22 -3.99 -2.68
C PRO A 81 0.64 -5.46 -2.74
N GLY A 82 1.70 -5.84 -2.03
CA GLY A 82 2.14 -7.24 -1.98
C GLY A 82 2.71 -7.75 -3.30
N ASN A 83 3.26 -6.85 -4.13
CA ASN A 83 3.75 -7.18 -5.46
C ASN A 83 5.15 -6.60 -5.72
N ASP A 84 6.07 -6.88 -4.80
CA ASP A 84 7.48 -6.45 -4.85
C ASP A 84 8.44 -7.54 -5.34
N PHE A 85 7.97 -8.77 -5.45
CA PHE A 85 8.72 -9.93 -5.95
C PHE A 85 7.92 -10.62 -7.06
N THR A 86 8.60 -10.96 -8.15
CA THR A 86 8.05 -11.86 -9.18
C THR A 86 8.59 -13.26 -8.94
N ILE A 87 7.73 -14.29 -8.97
CA ILE A 87 8.20 -15.68 -9.00
C ILE A 87 8.61 -16.01 -10.44
N ASP A 88 9.91 -16.20 -10.66
CA ASP A 88 10.43 -16.58 -11.97
C ASP A 88 10.33 -18.10 -12.17
N LYS A 89 10.59 -18.84 -11.08
CA LYS A 89 10.55 -20.30 -11.08
C LYS A 89 10.15 -20.83 -9.72
N GLN A 90 9.38 -21.90 -9.72
CA GLN A 90 9.08 -22.67 -8.52
C GLN A 90 8.96 -24.16 -8.84
N SER A 91 9.33 -25.00 -7.88
CA SER A 91 9.25 -26.46 -8.04
C SER A 91 9.31 -27.18 -6.70
N LYS A 92 8.81 -28.41 -6.66
CA LYS A 92 9.10 -29.36 -5.60
C LYS A 92 10.46 -30.02 -5.86
N LYS A 93 11.35 -29.97 -4.89
CA LYS A 93 12.66 -30.63 -4.89
C LYS A 93 12.83 -31.49 -3.64
N SER A 94 13.76 -32.43 -3.67
CA SER A 94 14.25 -33.10 -2.46
C SER A 94 15.03 -32.10 -1.60
N GLY A 95 14.77 -32.08 -0.29
CA GLY A 95 15.50 -31.24 0.65
C GLY A 95 14.67 -30.12 1.29
N PRO A 96 15.33 -29.18 1.99
CA PRO A 96 14.67 -28.09 2.72
C PRO A 96 14.09 -27.04 1.77
N ILE A 97 13.42 -26.04 2.34
CA ILE A 97 12.95 -24.87 1.60
C ILE A 97 14.15 -24.00 1.23
N GLU A 98 14.20 -23.55 -0.02
CA GLU A 98 15.24 -22.64 -0.52
C GLU A 98 14.63 -21.59 -1.45
N ILE A 99 14.93 -20.32 -1.19
CA ILE A 99 14.42 -19.17 -1.94
C ILE A 99 15.61 -18.35 -2.41
N HIS A 100 15.77 -18.23 -3.72
CA HIS A 100 16.83 -17.41 -4.33
C HIS A 100 16.26 -16.08 -4.82
N VAL A 101 16.75 -14.99 -4.23
CA VAL A 101 16.35 -13.63 -4.61
C VAL A 101 17.34 -13.08 -5.63
N LYS A 102 16.82 -12.71 -6.80
CA LYS A 102 17.58 -12.15 -7.92
C LYS A 102 17.33 -10.66 -8.04
N GLY A 103 18.36 -9.97 -8.50
CA GLY A 103 18.32 -8.54 -8.77
C GLY A 103 19.70 -8.03 -9.15
N PRO A 104 19.79 -6.84 -9.78
CA PRO A 104 21.06 -6.28 -10.22
C PRO A 104 21.94 -5.78 -9.06
N ASN A 105 21.36 -5.58 -7.86
CA ASN A 105 22.06 -5.03 -6.70
C ASN A 105 22.09 -6.07 -5.56
N LYS A 106 23.30 -6.59 -5.27
CA LYS A 106 23.50 -7.59 -4.20
C LYS A 106 23.07 -7.10 -2.82
N MET A 107 23.26 -5.80 -2.52
CA MET A 107 22.84 -5.23 -1.23
C MET A 107 21.31 -5.28 -1.06
N LEU A 108 20.54 -5.14 -2.15
CA LEU A 108 19.08 -5.27 -2.09
C LEU A 108 18.65 -6.74 -1.98
N THR A 109 19.28 -7.64 -2.74
CA THR A 109 18.92 -9.06 -2.67
C THR A 109 19.26 -9.68 -1.31
N SER A 110 20.38 -9.30 -0.70
CA SER A 110 20.77 -9.77 0.65
C SER A 110 19.94 -9.16 1.78
N SER A 111 19.10 -8.16 1.49
CA SER A 111 18.21 -7.52 2.48
C SER A 111 16.76 -7.99 2.34
N ALA A 112 16.52 -9.03 1.54
CA ALA A 112 15.25 -9.70 1.47
C ALA A 112 15.03 -10.57 2.70
N MET A 113 13.78 -10.67 3.14
CA MET A 113 13.38 -11.50 4.27
C MET A 113 12.17 -12.34 3.89
N CYS A 114 12.12 -13.54 4.46
CA CYS A 114 10.99 -14.46 4.39
C CYS A 114 10.18 -14.38 5.69
N ILE A 115 8.87 -14.34 5.58
CA ILE A 115 7.94 -14.64 6.68
C ILE A 115 7.35 -16.01 6.36
N CYS A 116 7.77 -17.01 7.13
CA CYS A 116 7.21 -18.35 7.08
C CYS A 116 6.10 -18.47 8.12
N PHE A 117 4.94 -18.95 7.70
CA PHE A 117 3.91 -19.44 8.63
C PHE A 117 3.93 -20.96 8.62
N ASN A 118 4.09 -21.56 9.79
CA ASN A 118 3.90 -23.00 10.01
C ASN A 118 2.74 -23.15 11.00
N LYS A 119 1.56 -23.48 10.50
CA LYS A 119 0.28 -23.32 11.19
C LYS A 119 0.11 -21.85 11.66
N ASP A 120 -0.05 -21.64 12.96
CA ASP A 120 -0.22 -20.33 13.58
C ASP A 120 1.12 -19.68 13.98
N GLU A 121 2.24 -20.40 13.85
CA GLU A 121 3.55 -19.88 14.19
C GLU A 121 4.12 -19.07 13.03
N ARG A 122 4.45 -17.81 13.32
CA ARG A 122 5.16 -16.92 12.40
C ARG A 122 6.65 -16.93 12.74
N ILE A 123 7.48 -17.23 11.75
CA ILE A 123 8.94 -17.21 11.87
C ILE A 123 9.50 -16.40 10.70
N ASP A 124 10.32 -15.39 11.03
CA ASP A 124 10.98 -14.54 10.04
C ASP A 124 12.41 -15.07 9.79
N TYR A 125 12.82 -15.16 8.54
CA TYR A 125 14.17 -15.57 8.10
C TYR A 125 14.78 -14.50 7.19
N GLU A 126 16.10 -14.35 7.25
CA GLU A 126 16.84 -13.38 6.44
C GLU A 126 17.58 -14.08 5.29
N ALA A 127 17.83 -13.33 4.22
CA ALA A 127 18.69 -13.78 3.14
C ALA A 127 20.16 -13.76 3.58
N ASP A 128 20.96 -14.67 3.04
CA ASP A 128 22.41 -14.60 3.13
C ASP A 128 22.98 -13.51 2.18
N GLN A 129 24.31 -13.36 2.20
CA GLN A 129 25.01 -12.38 1.34
C GLN A 129 24.84 -12.63 -0.17
N GLU A 130 24.45 -13.84 -0.56
CA GLU A 130 24.17 -14.20 -1.96
C GLU A 130 22.67 -14.10 -2.29
N GLY A 131 21.85 -13.56 -1.39
CA GLY A 131 20.42 -13.39 -1.60
C GLY A 131 19.63 -14.68 -1.47
N VAL A 132 20.16 -15.69 -0.75
CA VAL A 132 19.46 -16.97 -0.55
C VAL A 132 18.90 -17.07 0.85
N ILE A 133 17.61 -17.40 0.95
CA ILE A 133 16.91 -17.61 2.22
C ILE A 133 16.68 -19.11 2.39
N ARG A 134 17.10 -19.65 3.55
CA ARG A 134 16.96 -21.08 3.91
C ARG A 134 16.25 -21.20 5.26
N PRO A 135 14.90 -21.24 5.26
CA PRO A 135 14.14 -21.47 6.50
C PRO A 135 14.58 -22.76 7.21
N GLU A 136 14.89 -22.66 8.50
CA GLU A 136 15.28 -23.80 9.36
C GLU A 136 14.07 -24.63 9.84
N VAL A 137 13.05 -24.74 8.99
CA VAL A 137 11.84 -25.53 9.23
C VAL A 137 11.59 -26.48 8.08
N SER A 138 11.04 -27.65 8.38
CA SER A 138 10.71 -28.66 7.38
C SER A 138 9.49 -28.29 6.53
N LYS A 139 8.63 -27.38 7.02
CA LYS A 139 7.41 -26.94 6.33
C LYS A 139 7.09 -25.47 6.65
N CYS A 140 6.65 -24.76 5.63
CA CYS A 140 5.89 -23.52 5.73
C CYS A 140 4.57 -23.72 5.00
N ASP A 141 3.45 -23.46 5.65
CA ASP A 141 2.13 -23.44 5.04
C ASP A 141 1.94 -22.20 4.17
N LYS A 142 2.49 -21.05 4.60
CA LYS A 142 2.57 -19.84 3.78
C LYS A 142 3.97 -19.25 3.82
N ILE A 143 4.40 -18.69 2.70
CA ILE A 143 5.63 -17.92 2.63
C ILE A 143 5.33 -16.57 1.99
N PHE A 144 5.69 -15.52 2.72
CA PHE A 144 5.72 -14.16 2.20
C PHE A 144 7.15 -13.65 2.13
N LEU A 145 7.42 -12.79 1.15
CA LEU A 145 8.68 -12.05 1.05
C LEU A 145 8.46 -10.58 1.33
N LYS A 146 9.42 -9.97 2.03
CA LYS A 146 9.49 -8.54 2.28
C LYS A 146 10.94 -8.07 2.13
N HIS A 147 11.14 -6.76 2.18
CA HIS A 147 12.48 -6.16 2.16
C HIS A 147 12.71 -5.32 3.41
N GLN A 148 13.89 -5.45 4.02
CA GLN A 148 14.21 -4.79 5.28
C GLN A 148 14.19 -3.26 5.18
N TYR A 149 14.79 -2.69 4.13
CA TYR A 149 14.90 -1.23 3.97
C TYR A 149 13.72 -0.55 3.26
N TYR A 150 12.82 -1.36 2.68
CA TYR A 150 11.66 -0.87 1.94
C TYR A 150 10.41 -1.60 2.43
N PRO A 151 10.02 -1.40 3.71
CA PRO A 151 8.89 -2.10 4.30
C PRO A 151 7.59 -1.72 3.58
N ASP A 152 6.85 -2.72 3.12
CA ASP A 152 5.54 -2.60 2.49
C ASP A 152 4.76 -3.89 2.79
N ILE A 153 3.57 -4.03 2.22
CA ILE A 153 2.79 -5.26 2.30
C ILE A 153 3.63 -6.42 1.70
N PRO A 154 3.87 -7.51 2.45
CA PRO A 154 4.67 -8.63 1.97
C PRO A 154 4.04 -9.32 0.75
N THR A 155 4.90 -9.79 -0.16
CA THR A 155 4.49 -10.54 -1.35
C THR A 155 4.30 -12.01 -1.02
N LEU A 156 3.10 -12.55 -1.20
CA LEU A 156 2.84 -13.98 -1.04
C LEU A 156 3.47 -14.77 -2.18
N ILE A 157 4.38 -15.70 -1.88
CA ILE A 157 5.00 -16.57 -2.89
C ILE A 157 4.59 -18.04 -2.79
N LYS A 158 4.04 -18.45 -1.65
CA LYS A 158 3.55 -19.80 -1.39
C LYS A 158 2.34 -19.72 -0.47
N ASP A 159 1.23 -20.34 -0.88
CA ASP A 159 0.04 -20.56 -0.06
C ASP A 159 -0.06 -22.04 0.39
N GLU A 160 -1.10 -22.35 1.15
CA GLU A 160 -1.35 -23.68 1.74
C GLU A 160 -1.54 -24.78 0.69
N GLY A 161 -1.95 -24.43 -0.54
CA GLY A 161 -2.16 -25.39 -1.63
C GLY A 161 -0.93 -25.62 -2.48
N ASN A 162 0.08 -24.76 -2.37
CA ASN A 162 1.33 -24.88 -3.10
C ASN A 162 2.29 -25.79 -2.34
N GLU A 163 2.70 -26.93 -2.91
CA GLU A 163 3.63 -27.86 -2.25
C GLU A 163 5.12 -27.56 -2.50
N ASN A 164 5.45 -26.59 -3.37
CA ASN A 164 6.82 -26.28 -3.75
C ASN A 164 7.67 -25.83 -2.55
N ASN A 165 8.94 -26.20 -2.56
CA ASN A 165 9.95 -25.82 -1.56
C ASN A 165 11.16 -25.12 -2.20
N TYR A 166 11.19 -24.97 -3.53
CA TYR A 166 12.23 -24.23 -4.22
C TYR A 166 11.64 -23.08 -5.00
N PHE A 167 12.17 -21.88 -4.82
CA PHE A 167 11.73 -20.66 -5.49
C PHE A 167 12.92 -19.85 -6.01
N GLU A 168 12.81 -19.36 -7.24
CA GLU A 168 13.64 -18.27 -7.76
C GLU A 168 12.72 -17.08 -7.97
N VAL A 169 13.05 -15.95 -7.34
CA VAL A 169 12.25 -14.74 -7.38
C VAL A 169 13.10 -13.54 -7.79
N THR A 170 12.52 -12.57 -8.48
CA THR A 170 13.19 -11.32 -8.84
C THR A 170 12.57 -10.13 -8.11
N LEU A 171 13.42 -9.28 -7.52
CA LEU A 171 13.02 -8.00 -6.94
C LEU A 171 12.54 -7.05 -8.04
N LYS A 172 11.33 -6.49 -7.87
CA LYS A 172 10.75 -5.56 -8.83
C LYS A 172 11.25 -4.13 -8.59
N GLN A 173 11.26 -3.34 -9.65
CA GLN A 173 11.59 -1.90 -9.57
C GLN A 173 10.60 -1.11 -8.69
N SER A 174 9.39 -1.64 -8.46
CA SER A 174 8.39 -1.06 -7.55
C SER A 174 8.80 -1.09 -6.08
N LEU A 175 9.91 -1.72 -5.73
CA LEU A 175 10.39 -1.88 -4.35
C LEU A 175 10.44 -0.54 -3.58
N GLN A 176 10.95 0.52 -4.21
CA GLN A 176 11.07 1.85 -3.60
C GLN A 176 9.72 2.59 -3.51
N GLN A 177 8.70 2.11 -4.21
CA GLN A 177 7.38 2.71 -4.15
C GLN A 177 6.64 2.30 -2.86
N VAL A 178 5.66 3.09 -2.46
CA VAL A 178 4.82 2.87 -1.27
C VAL A 178 3.39 2.55 -1.72
N SER A 179 2.87 1.39 -1.31
CA SER A 179 1.42 1.22 -1.28
C SER A 179 0.85 1.98 -0.08
N PHE A 180 -0.34 2.56 -0.19
CA PHE A 180 -1.10 3.09 0.96
C PHE A 180 -2.25 2.18 1.37
N LYS A 181 -2.26 0.93 0.89
CA LYS A 181 -3.31 -0.04 1.18
C LYS A 181 -3.40 -0.28 2.70
N GLY A 182 -4.61 -0.11 3.22
CA GLY A 182 -4.90 -0.31 4.65
C GLY A 182 -4.49 0.86 5.54
N ILE A 183 -4.07 1.99 4.98
CA ILE A 183 -3.80 3.22 5.72
C ILE A 183 -4.93 4.21 5.46
N ASP A 184 -5.70 4.48 6.50
CA ASP A 184 -6.71 5.52 6.51
C ASP A 184 -6.15 6.80 7.13
N PHE A 185 -6.40 7.92 6.47
CA PHE A 185 -6.02 9.23 6.96
C PHE A 185 -7.28 9.97 7.45
N VAL A 186 -7.12 10.79 8.47
CA VAL A 186 -8.16 11.69 8.98
C VAL A 186 -7.80 13.11 8.60
N ILE A 187 -8.73 13.79 7.93
CA ILE A 187 -8.64 15.20 7.57
C ILE A 187 -9.19 16.03 8.73
N LYS A 188 -8.41 17.02 9.17
CA LYS A 188 -8.88 18.05 10.12
C LYS A 188 -8.28 19.39 9.75
N GLU A 189 -9.12 20.33 9.33
CA GLU A 189 -8.71 21.67 8.89
C GLU A 189 -7.57 21.61 7.86
N ASN A 190 -6.38 22.09 8.22
CA ASN A 190 -5.19 22.11 7.36
C ASN A 190 -4.25 20.92 7.63
N THR A 191 -4.75 19.83 8.21
CA THR A 191 -3.95 18.64 8.53
C THR A 191 -4.56 17.37 7.98
N ILE A 192 -3.68 16.42 7.64
CA ILE A 192 -4.04 15.01 7.47
C ILE A 192 -3.17 14.18 8.40
N SER A 193 -3.78 13.22 9.09
CA SER A 193 -3.10 12.40 10.08
C SER A 193 -3.45 10.93 9.92
N CYS A 194 -2.56 10.03 10.35
CA CYS A 194 -2.84 8.60 10.37
C CYS A 194 -2.22 7.94 11.61
N LEU A 195 -2.67 6.72 11.89
CA LEU A 195 -2.06 5.88 12.91
C LEU A 195 -0.68 5.36 12.42
N PRO A 196 0.18 4.91 13.34
CA PRO A 196 1.39 4.17 12.98
C PRO A 196 1.08 3.07 11.97
N ASN A 197 1.97 2.90 11.00
CA ASN A 197 1.80 1.95 9.90
C ASN A 197 3.13 1.28 9.55
N TYR A 198 3.10 0.36 8.57
CA TYR A 198 4.22 -0.51 8.27
C TYR A 198 5.50 0.19 7.80
N PHE A 199 5.43 1.43 7.30
CA PHE A 199 6.62 2.19 6.90
C PHE A 199 6.86 3.46 7.73
N MET A 200 5.87 3.88 8.53
CA MET A 200 5.99 4.92 9.55
C MET A 200 5.57 4.36 10.92
N PRO A 201 6.44 3.58 11.59
CA PRO A 201 6.09 2.83 12.81
C PRO A 201 6.23 3.69 14.09
N PHE A 202 5.75 4.93 14.07
CA PHE A 202 5.83 5.86 15.19
C PHE A 202 4.54 6.68 15.34
N ASP A 203 4.29 7.14 16.55
CA ASP A 203 3.08 7.90 16.87
C ASP A 203 3.12 9.35 16.35
N HIS A 204 1.94 9.97 16.35
CA HIS A 204 1.71 11.38 16.01
C HIS A 204 2.12 11.75 14.58
N ILE A 205 1.68 10.94 13.61
CA ILE A 205 1.87 11.22 12.18
C ILE A 205 0.84 12.28 11.76
N VAL A 206 1.29 13.53 11.61
CA VAL A 206 0.44 14.66 11.22
C VAL A 206 1.15 15.45 10.13
N PHE A 207 0.61 15.40 8.91
CA PHE A 207 1.04 16.26 7.82
C PHE A 207 0.25 17.56 7.88
N THR A 208 0.95 18.68 7.76
CA THR A 208 0.36 20.02 7.78
C THR A 208 0.43 20.63 6.39
N LYS A 209 -0.65 21.27 5.95
CA LYS A 209 -0.70 21.98 4.68
C LYS A 209 0.37 23.07 4.65
N SER A 210 1.19 23.08 3.60
CA SER A 210 2.11 24.17 3.34
C SER A 210 1.32 25.42 2.94
N ASN A 211 1.73 26.57 3.46
CA ASN A 211 1.17 27.87 3.08
C ASN A 211 1.59 28.27 1.67
#